data_AF-A0A4Q9MC06-F1
#
_entry.id   AF-A0A4Q9MC06-F1
#
_cell.length_a   1.000
_cell.length_b   1.000
_cell.length_c   1.000
_cell.angle_alpha   90.00
_cell.angle_beta   90.00
_cell.angle_gamma   90.00
#
_symmetry.space_group_name_H-M   'P 1'
#
loop_
_entity.id
_entity.type
_entity.pdbx_description
1 polymer ?
#
loop_
_entity_poly.entity_id
_entity_poly.type
_entity_poly.pdbx_seq_one_letter_code
_entity_poly.pdbx_strand_id
1 'polypeptide(L)'
;MDGLTTCVLSLQALYLIGGKALWTKELEVALKENTVDMLVHCCKDVPTVLPDGCEIAGVLEREDPVDSFIVRTGENWKTLEDLPEGSVVGTGSARRVAQLKRKFPKLVFKDVRGNVDTRLVKLDAPDSPYAAIILAKAGMVRLGWGDRITSDLGPPTLLHAVSQGALAIEIRADDEHARALCCSITHLSQPTSCATR
;
A
#
# COMPACT_ATOMS: atom_id res chain seq x y z
N MET A 1 27.20 7.84 7.79
CA MET A 1 26.11 8.38 8.62
C MET A 1 25.49 9.50 7.80
N ASP A 2 24.47 9.20 7.01
CA ASP A 2 23.56 10.21 6.45
C ASP A 2 22.22 9.51 6.25
N GLY A 3 21.25 9.97 7.03
CA GLY A 3 19.93 9.36 7.15
C GLY A 3 19.08 9.66 5.94
N LEU A 4 18.91 8.65 5.08
CA LEU A 4 17.75 8.59 4.20
C LEU A 4 16.49 8.48 5.08
N THR A 5 15.71 9.55 5.01
CA THR A 5 14.52 9.90 5.80
C THR A 5 13.58 8.72 5.98
N THR A 6 13.66 8.05 7.12
CA THR A 6 12.57 7.19 7.59
C THR A 6 11.49 8.12 8.14
N CYS A 7 10.46 8.41 7.35
CA CYS A 7 9.37 9.26 7.80
C CYS A 7 8.67 8.61 9.01
N VAL A 8 8.51 9.40 10.08
CA VAL A 8 8.13 8.94 11.42
C VAL A 8 6.79 8.20 11.36
N LEU A 9 6.81 6.89 11.65
CA LEU A 9 5.60 6.08 11.79
C LEU A 9 4.83 6.53 13.04
N SER A 10 3.85 7.41 12.87
CA SER A 10 2.94 7.79 13.96
C SER A 10 2.13 6.56 14.44
N LEU A 11 2.02 6.45 15.76
CA LEU A 11 1.29 5.40 16.48
C LEU A 11 -0.25 5.54 16.39
N GLN A 12 -0.74 6.68 15.89
CA GLN A 12 -2.17 6.93 15.71
C GLN A 12 -2.73 6.20 14.46
N ALA A 13 -4.06 6.00 14.42
CA ALA A 13 -4.74 5.41 13.27
C ALA A 13 -4.54 6.26 12.01
N LEU A 14 -4.39 5.64 10.84
CA LEU A 14 -4.03 6.37 9.60
C LEU A 14 -5.01 7.48 9.23
N TYR A 15 -6.31 7.26 9.44
CA TYR A 15 -7.35 8.27 9.16
C TYR A 15 -7.28 9.49 10.08
N LEU A 16 -6.68 9.35 11.28
CA LEU A 16 -6.55 10.44 12.24
C LEU A 16 -5.31 11.32 11.98
N ILE A 17 -4.36 10.82 11.21
CA ILE A 17 -3.13 11.54 10.86
C ILE A 17 -3.39 12.19 9.50
N GLY A 18 -3.58 13.51 9.49
CA GLY A 18 -4.16 14.27 8.39
C GLY A 18 -3.63 13.95 6.99
N GLY A 19 -4.56 13.66 6.08
CA GLY A 19 -4.42 13.77 4.62
C GLY A 19 -3.47 12.76 3.93
N LYS A 20 -3.80 12.37 2.69
CA LYS A 20 -2.92 11.52 1.85
C LYS A 20 -1.56 12.15 1.54
N ALA A 21 -1.46 13.48 1.59
CA ALA A 21 -0.24 14.24 1.30
C ALA A 21 0.87 14.14 2.38
N LEU A 22 0.65 13.35 3.44
CA LEU A 22 1.59 13.19 4.54
C LEU A 22 2.97 12.64 4.12
N TRP A 23 3.04 11.94 2.99
CA TRP A 23 4.26 11.26 2.54
C TRP A 23 4.86 11.81 1.24
N THR A 24 4.17 12.73 0.58
CA THR A 24 4.58 13.25 -0.74
C THR A 24 5.15 14.66 -0.65
N LYS A 25 4.74 15.45 0.36
CA LYS A 25 5.09 16.87 0.44
C LYS A 25 6.58 17.17 0.43
N GLU A 26 7.38 16.48 1.24
CA GLU A 26 8.83 16.71 1.28
C GLU A 26 9.51 16.29 -0.03
N LEU A 27 9.00 15.25 -0.69
CA LEU A 27 9.51 14.77 -1.97
C LEU A 27 9.15 15.75 -3.10
N GLU A 28 7.93 16.29 -3.09
CA GLU A 28 7.46 17.29 -4.05
C GLU A 28 8.27 18.60 -3.92
N VAL A 29 8.70 18.99 -2.71
CA VAL A 29 9.63 20.11 -2.51
C VAL A 29 10.97 19.83 -3.20
N ALA A 30 11.57 18.66 -2.96
CA ALA A 30 12.83 18.28 -3.60
C ALA A 30 12.73 18.24 -5.13
N LEU A 31 11.58 17.80 -5.65
CA LEU A 31 11.29 17.80 -7.09
C LEU A 31 11.22 19.23 -7.66
N LYS A 32 10.54 20.15 -6.96
CA LYS A 32 10.43 21.57 -7.37
C LYS A 32 11.74 22.34 -7.24
N GLU A 33 12.57 22.00 -6.27
CA GLU A 33 13.89 22.59 -6.06
C GLU A 33 14.97 21.99 -6.98
N ASN A 34 14.60 21.12 -7.93
CA ASN A 34 15.52 20.42 -8.83
C ASN A 34 16.60 19.60 -8.10
N THR A 35 16.30 19.13 -6.88
CA THR A 35 17.19 18.21 -6.14
C THR A 35 17.05 16.78 -6.65
N VAL A 36 15.87 16.44 -7.18
CA VAL A 36 15.58 15.17 -7.87
C VAL A 36 14.77 15.45 -9.12
N ASP A 37 14.83 14.55 -10.11
CA ASP A 37 14.13 14.72 -11.40
C ASP A 37 12.81 13.95 -11.46
N MET A 38 12.69 12.88 -10.69
CA MET A 38 11.54 11.98 -10.69
C MET A 38 11.30 11.43 -9.29
N LEU A 39 10.02 11.23 -8.96
CA LEU A 39 9.59 10.54 -7.77
C LEU A 39 8.84 9.27 -8.16
N VAL A 40 9.02 8.19 -7.40
CA VAL A 40 8.31 6.92 -7.61
C VAL A 40 7.41 6.64 -6.42
N HIS A 41 6.12 6.50 -6.68
CA HIS A 41 5.09 6.32 -5.67
C HIS A 41 4.38 4.98 -5.81
N CYS A 42 3.93 4.44 -4.68
CA CYS A 42 2.77 3.54 -4.71
C CYS A 42 1.55 4.35 -5.14
N CYS A 43 0.98 4.06 -6.31
CA CYS A 43 -0.03 4.92 -6.94
C CYS A 43 -1.27 5.15 -6.05
N LYS A 44 -1.65 4.16 -5.24
CA LYS A 44 -2.75 4.28 -4.26
C LYS A 44 -2.56 5.38 -3.19
N ASP A 45 -1.30 5.76 -2.95
CA ASP A 45 -0.90 6.71 -1.91
C ASP A 45 -0.71 8.12 -2.50
N VAL A 46 -0.75 8.26 -3.83
CA VAL A 46 -0.73 9.55 -4.53
C VAL A 46 -2.07 10.28 -4.33
N PRO A 47 -2.06 11.56 -3.97
CA PRO A 47 -3.26 12.40 -3.97
C PRO A 47 -3.92 12.46 -5.36
N THR A 48 -5.24 12.64 -5.41
CA THR A 48 -5.95 12.81 -6.69
C THR A 48 -5.70 14.17 -7.35
N VAL A 49 -5.23 15.14 -6.56
CA VAL A 49 -4.84 16.48 -7.03
C VAL A 49 -3.38 16.65 -6.63
N LEU A 50 -2.51 16.82 -7.63
CA LEU A 50 -1.11 17.10 -7.41
C LEU A 50 -0.87 18.59 -7.18
N PRO A 51 0.25 18.97 -6.54
CA PRO A 51 0.65 20.37 -6.46
C PRO A 51 0.84 20.98 -7.86
N ASP A 52 0.61 22.29 -7.98
CA ASP A 52 0.88 23.01 -9.22
C ASP A 52 2.33 22.81 -9.67
N GLY A 53 2.52 22.55 -10.97
CA GLY A 53 3.82 22.28 -11.57
C GLY A 53 4.30 20.83 -11.45
N CYS A 54 3.53 19.94 -10.82
CA CYS A 54 3.80 18.50 -10.75
C CYS A 54 2.77 17.70 -11.56
N GLU A 55 3.20 16.58 -12.14
CA GLU A 55 2.31 15.67 -12.88
C GLU A 55 2.74 14.21 -12.77
N ILE A 56 1.81 13.28 -12.97
CA ILE A 56 2.14 11.87 -13.19
C ILE A 56 2.47 11.67 -14.67
N ALA A 57 3.76 11.56 -14.99
CA ALA A 57 4.22 11.32 -16.36
C ALA A 57 4.18 9.85 -16.77
N GLY A 58 4.07 8.92 -15.81
CA GLY A 58 4.06 7.50 -16.11
C GLY A 58 3.44 6.63 -15.04
N VAL A 59 2.84 5.52 -15.47
CA VAL A 59 2.40 4.44 -14.59
C VAL A 59 3.02 3.14 -15.11
N LEU A 60 3.77 2.46 -14.25
CA LEU A 60 4.43 1.20 -14.58
C LEU A 60 3.42 0.04 -14.58
N GLU A 61 3.82 -1.09 -15.16
CA GLU A 61 3.02 -2.31 -15.18
C GLU A 61 2.57 -2.70 -13.75
N ARG A 62 1.26 -2.77 -13.59
CA ARG A 62 0.56 -3.08 -12.34
C ARG A 62 0.77 -4.53 -11.95
N GLU A 63 1.30 -4.70 -10.76
CA GLU A 63 1.31 -5.97 -10.04
C GLU A 63 -0.09 -6.36 -9.58
N ASP A 64 -0.27 -7.64 -9.22
CA ASP A 64 -1.55 -8.17 -8.74
C ASP A 64 -2.16 -7.27 -7.65
N PRO A 65 -3.33 -6.65 -7.92
CA PRO A 65 -3.90 -5.63 -7.05
C PRO A 65 -4.58 -6.19 -5.81
N VAL A 66 -4.74 -7.52 -5.67
CA VAL A 66 -5.47 -8.11 -4.55
C VAL A 66 -4.79 -7.85 -3.20
N ASP A 67 -5.59 -7.98 -2.14
CA ASP A 67 -5.05 -8.07 -0.78
C ASP A 67 -4.69 -9.53 -0.48
N SER A 68 -3.71 -9.75 0.39
CA SER A 68 -3.30 -11.07 0.84
C SER A 68 -3.65 -11.26 2.32
N PHE A 69 -4.11 -12.46 2.64
CA PHE A 69 -4.27 -12.96 4.00
C PHE A 69 -2.96 -13.64 4.43
N ILE A 70 -2.45 -13.27 5.61
CA ILE A 70 -1.22 -13.84 6.17
C ILE A 70 -1.51 -14.28 7.59
N VAL A 71 -1.37 -15.57 7.87
CA VAL A 71 -1.50 -16.13 9.22
C VAL A 71 -0.16 -16.18 9.93
N ARG A 72 -0.21 -16.22 11.27
CA ARG A 72 0.98 -16.40 12.10
C ARG A 72 1.72 -17.68 11.72
N THR A 73 3.05 -17.63 11.76
CA THR A 73 3.89 -18.82 11.55
C THR A 73 3.52 -19.94 12.53
N GLY A 74 3.36 -21.16 12.02
CA GLY A 74 2.98 -22.34 12.80
C GLY A 74 1.47 -22.62 12.82
N GLU A 75 0.64 -21.66 12.40
CA GLU A 75 -0.80 -21.85 12.27
C GLU A 75 -1.18 -22.40 10.90
N ASN A 76 -2.26 -23.18 10.85
CA ASN A 76 -2.69 -23.89 9.64
C ASN A 76 -3.95 -23.34 8.98
N TRP A 77 -4.50 -22.23 9.47
CA TRP A 77 -5.65 -21.55 8.86
C TRP A 77 -5.30 -21.07 7.45
N LYS A 78 -6.22 -21.26 6.49
CA LYS A 78 -6.00 -20.91 5.08
C LYS A 78 -6.88 -19.75 4.62
N THR A 79 -7.99 -19.53 5.31
CA THR A 79 -9.00 -18.54 4.97
C THR A 79 -9.44 -17.75 6.21
N LEU A 80 -10.18 -16.67 6.01
CA LEU A 80 -10.77 -15.90 7.12
C LEU A 80 -11.88 -16.69 7.83
N GLU A 81 -12.54 -17.60 7.11
CA GLU A 81 -13.58 -18.50 7.62
C GLU A 81 -13.02 -19.46 8.68
N ASP A 82 -11.78 -19.91 8.50
CA ASP A 82 -11.10 -20.86 9.40
C ASP A 82 -10.78 -20.25 10.78
N LEU A 83 -10.72 -18.92 10.88
CA LEU A 83 -10.37 -18.26 12.13
C LEU A 83 -11.46 -18.47 13.20
N PRO A 84 -11.07 -18.83 14.44
CA PRO A 84 -11.99 -18.90 15.57
C PRO A 84 -12.70 -17.57 15.83
N GLU A 85 -13.89 -17.64 16.45
CA GLU A 85 -14.59 -16.45 16.93
C GLU A 85 -13.72 -15.63 17.89
N GLY A 86 -13.76 -14.31 17.77
CA GLY A 86 -12.94 -13.40 18.58
C GLY A 86 -11.49 -13.24 18.07
N SER A 87 -11.07 -14.01 17.06
CA SER A 87 -9.72 -13.88 16.48
C SER A 87 -9.46 -12.46 15.97
N VAL A 88 -8.26 -11.97 16.25
CA VAL A 88 -7.86 -10.62 15.88
C VAL A 88 -7.15 -10.61 14.53
N VAL A 89 -7.68 -9.84 13.59
CA VAL A 89 -7.08 -9.58 12.28
C VAL A 89 -6.48 -8.18 12.25
N GLY A 90 -5.17 -8.09 12.01
CA GLY A 90 -4.42 -6.86 11.95
C GLY A 90 -4.53 -6.16 10.59
N THR A 91 -5.12 -4.97 10.55
CA THR A 91 -5.05 -4.11 9.36
C THR A 91 -5.29 -2.64 9.70
N GLY A 92 -4.44 -1.75 9.20
CA GLY A 92 -4.55 -0.29 9.40
C GLY A 92 -5.43 0.44 8.37
N SER A 93 -6.19 -0.30 7.54
CA SER A 93 -6.94 0.26 6.41
C SER A 93 -8.43 0.22 6.68
N ALA A 94 -9.08 1.40 6.75
CA ALA A 94 -10.53 1.53 6.92
C ALA A 94 -11.33 0.79 5.83
N ARG A 95 -10.86 0.80 4.57
CA ARG A 95 -11.47 0.05 3.44
C ARG A 95 -11.62 -1.44 3.75
N ARG A 96 -10.51 -2.08 4.12
CA ARG A 96 -10.45 -3.50 4.50
C ARG A 96 -11.34 -3.78 5.71
N VAL A 97 -11.24 -2.97 6.76
CA VAL A 97 -12.06 -3.14 7.97
C VAL A 97 -13.54 -3.08 7.64
N ALA A 98 -14.01 -2.09 6.87
CA ALA A 98 -15.42 -1.92 6.54
C ALA A 98 -15.98 -3.12 5.75
N GLN A 99 -15.27 -3.58 4.72
CA GLN A 99 -15.72 -4.70 3.90
C GLN A 99 -15.71 -6.02 4.67
N LEU A 100 -14.65 -6.27 5.45
CA LEU A 100 -14.47 -7.54 6.13
C LEU A 100 -15.31 -7.65 7.40
N LYS A 101 -15.53 -6.56 8.16
CA LYS A 101 -16.47 -6.59 9.29
C LYS A 101 -17.88 -6.97 8.86
N ARG A 102 -18.31 -6.53 7.68
CA ARG A 102 -19.62 -6.89 7.12
C ARG A 102 -19.71 -8.39 6.81
N LYS A 103 -18.65 -8.97 6.25
CA LYS A 103 -18.64 -10.38 5.83
C LYS A 103 -18.29 -11.35 6.98
N PHE A 104 -17.49 -10.91 7.94
CA PHE A 104 -16.95 -11.70 9.04
C PHE A 104 -17.18 -11.02 10.40
N PRO A 105 -18.44 -10.91 10.86
CA PRO A 105 -18.77 -10.20 12.11
C PRO A 105 -18.19 -10.87 13.36
N LYS A 106 -17.84 -12.17 13.28
CA LYS A 106 -17.19 -12.94 14.38
C LYS A 106 -15.74 -12.54 14.65
N LEU A 107 -15.10 -11.78 13.74
CA LEU A 107 -13.68 -11.42 13.84
C LEU A 107 -13.49 -10.01 14.40
N VAL A 108 -12.41 -9.84 15.15
CA VAL A 108 -12.01 -8.54 15.71
C VAL A 108 -10.95 -7.91 14.81
N PHE A 109 -11.17 -6.68 14.34
CA PHE A 109 -10.18 -5.97 13.53
C PHE A 109 -9.46 -4.93 14.38
N LYS A 110 -8.13 -5.04 14.46
CA LYS A 110 -7.27 -4.08 15.18
C LYS A 110 -6.24 -3.47 14.23
N ASP A 111 -5.84 -2.24 14.51
CA ASP A 111 -4.78 -1.59 13.74
C ASP A 111 -3.45 -2.32 13.91
N VAL A 112 -2.70 -2.43 12.82
CA VAL A 112 -1.29 -2.84 12.82
C VAL A 112 -0.50 -1.83 11.99
N ARG A 113 0.55 -1.27 12.58
CA ARG A 113 1.35 -0.16 12.03
C ARG A 113 2.80 -0.58 11.82
N GLY A 114 3.48 0.12 10.91
CA GLY A 114 4.84 -0.18 10.48
C GLY A 114 4.92 -0.49 8.98
N ASN A 115 6.14 -0.67 8.48
CA ASN A 115 6.40 -1.22 7.16
C ASN A 115 6.03 -2.71 7.12
N VAL A 116 6.05 -3.33 5.94
CA VAL A 116 5.68 -4.75 5.77
C VAL A 116 6.44 -5.66 6.74
N ASP A 117 7.77 -5.54 6.78
CA ASP A 117 8.63 -6.35 7.65
C ASP A 117 8.25 -6.22 9.12
N THR A 118 8.08 -4.98 9.61
CA THR A 118 7.69 -4.71 11.00
C THR A 118 6.33 -5.34 11.33
N ARG A 119 5.40 -5.38 10.38
CA ARG A 119 4.08 -5.99 10.58
C ARG A 119 4.16 -7.51 10.61
N LEU A 120 5.02 -8.12 9.78
CA LEU A 120 5.27 -9.56 9.82
C LEU A 120 5.93 -9.96 11.15
N VAL A 121 6.93 -9.20 11.61
CA VAL A 121 7.55 -9.39 12.92
C VAL A 121 6.50 -9.27 14.04
N LYS A 122 5.63 -8.27 13.99
CA LYS A 122 4.52 -8.11 14.96
C LYS A 122 3.51 -9.25 14.90
N LEU A 123 3.27 -9.84 13.74
CA LEU A 123 2.38 -10.99 13.62
C LEU A 123 2.98 -12.22 14.31
N ASP A 124 4.26 -12.48 14.06
CA ASP A 124 4.97 -13.67 14.55
C ASP A 124 5.48 -13.55 16.00
N ALA A 125 5.41 -12.36 16.61
CA ALA A 125 5.83 -12.16 17.99
C ALA A 125 5.05 -13.10 18.95
N PRO A 126 5.70 -13.69 19.98
CA PRO A 126 5.02 -14.63 20.90
C PRO A 126 3.79 -14.04 21.59
N ASP A 127 3.87 -12.77 21.98
CA ASP A 127 2.82 -11.98 22.64
C ASP A 127 1.92 -11.23 21.64
N SER A 128 2.08 -11.48 20.34
CA SER A 128 1.28 -10.85 19.30
C SER A 128 -0.21 -11.04 19.58
N PRO A 129 -1.02 -9.97 19.54
CA PRO A 129 -2.46 -10.11 19.65
C PRO A 129 -3.09 -10.60 18.35
N TYR A 130 -2.34 -10.69 17.23
CA TYR A 130 -2.89 -10.95 15.90
C TYR A 130 -2.83 -12.43 15.55
N ALA A 131 -3.97 -13.00 15.14
CA ALA A 131 -4.02 -14.32 14.53
C ALA A 131 -3.58 -14.26 13.05
N ALA A 132 -3.91 -13.15 12.39
CA ALA A 132 -3.55 -12.89 11.01
C ALA A 132 -3.41 -11.38 10.74
N ILE A 133 -2.77 -11.02 9.64
CA ILE A 133 -2.77 -9.65 9.11
C ILE A 133 -3.18 -9.64 7.63
N ILE A 134 -3.60 -8.47 7.16
CA ILE A 134 -3.95 -8.27 5.75
C ILE A 134 -3.06 -7.19 5.15
N LEU A 135 -2.34 -7.56 4.09
CA LEU A 135 -1.41 -6.71 3.34
C LEU A 135 -1.74 -6.71 1.85
N ALA A 136 -1.14 -5.81 1.07
CA ALA A 136 -1.33 -5.81 -0.39
C ALA A 136 -0.37 -6.83 -1.02
N LYS A 137 -0.86 -7.67 -1.92
CA LYS A 137 -0.04 -8.73 -2.56
C LYS A 137 1.18 -8.15 -3.26
N ALA A 138 0.97 -7.13 -4.09
CA ALA A 138 2.05 -6.43 -4.78
C ALA A 138 3.19 -5.98 -3.86
N GLY A 139 2.89 -5.53 -2.63
CA GLY A 139 3.91 -5.14 -1.66
C GLY A 139 4.68 -6.32 -1.09
N MET A 140 4.00 -7.44 -0.86
CA MET A 140 4.63 -8.69 -0.40
C MET A 140 5.58 -9.25 -1.47
N VAL A 141 5.11 -9.34 -2.71
CA VAL A 141 5.89 -9.90 -3.84
C VAL A 141 7.14 -9.07 -4.12
N ARG A 142 7.01 -7.74 -4.24
CA ARG A 142 8.15 -6.84 -4.53
C ARG A 142 9.24 -6.88 -3.45
N LEU A 143 8.88 -7.18 -2.21
CA LEU A 143 9.82 -7.29 -1.08
C LEU A 143 10.34 -8.72 -0.86
N GLY A 144 9.99 -9.68 -1.72
CA GLY A 144 10.43 -11.07 -1.59
C GLY A 144 9.68 -11.88 -0.52
N TRP A 145 8.55 -11.38 -0.02
CA TRP A 145 7.71 -12.07 0.98
C TRP A 145 6.55 -12.85 0.36
N GLY A 146 6.61 -13.18 -0.94
CA GLY A 146 5.54 -13.92 -1.63
C GLY A 146 5.16 -15.23 -0.93
N ASP A 147 6.16 -15.96 -0.42
CA ASP A 147 5.96 -17.26 0.24
C ASP A 147 5.25 -17.16 1.59
N ARG A 148 5.16 -15.96 2.18
CA ARG A 148 4.39 -15.72 3.41
C ARG A 148 2.90 -15.60 3.16
N ILE A 149 2.46 -15.43 1.91
CA ILE A 149 1.06 -15.29 1.57
C ILE A 149 0.33 -16.61 1.84
N THR A 150 -0.68 -16.56 2.70
CA THR A 150 -1.51 -17.73 3.01
C THR A 150 -2.57 -17.94 1.94
N SER A 151 -3.24 -16.87 1.53
CA SER A 151 -4.22 -16.86 0.45
C SER A 151 -4.48 -15.43 -0.03
N ASP A 152 -5.05 -15.33 -1.24
CA ASP A 152 -5.46 -14.05 -1.81
C ASP A 152 -6.91 -13.71 -1.45
N LEU A 153 -7.14 -12.44 -1.14
CA LEU A 153 -8.44 -11.84 -0.86
C LEU A 153 -8.84 -10.94 -2.03
N GLY A 154 -9.47 -11.54 -3.03
CA GLY A 154 -10.05 -10.86 -4.19
C GLY A 154 -11.56 -10.61 -4.08
N PRO A 155 -12.18 -9.96 -5.08
CA PRO A 155 -13.64 -9.88 -5.21
C PRO A 155 -14.27 -11.28 -5.26
N PRO A 156 -15.45 -11.50 -4.66
CA PRO A 156 -16.30 -10.52 -3.98
C PRO A 156 -15.97 -10.33 -2.48
N THR A 157 -14.96 -11.04 -1.96
CA THR A 157 -14.59 -10.99 -0.54
C THR A 157 -14.04 -9.63 -0.14
N LEU A 158 -13.13 -9.08 -0.97
CA LEU A 158 -12.47 -7.82 -0.69
C LEU A 158 -12.12 -7.10 -1.99
N LEU A 159 -12.72 -5.94 -2.20
CA LEU A 159 -12.33 -5.02 -3.28
C LEU A 159 -11.06 -4.27 -2.87
N HIS A 160 -10.04 -4.30 -3.74
CA HIS A 160 -8.76 -3.62 -3.51
C HIS A 160 -8.90 -2.09 -3.54
N ALA A 161 -7.86 -1.38 -3.08
CA ALA A 161 -7.83 0.08 -3.20
C ALA A 161 -7.69 0.52 -4.67
N VAL A 162 -8.16 1.72 -4.98
CA VAL A 162 -7.90 2.37 -6.28
C VAL A 162 -6.40 2.39 -6.53
N SER A 163 -6.00 1.98 -7.74
CA SER A 163 -4.59 1.90 -8.17
C SER A 163 -3.65 1.04 -7.31
N GLN A 164 -4.19 0.16 -6.45
CA GLN A 164 -3.37 -0.79 -5.69
C GLN A 164 -2.56 -1.67 -6.63
N GLY A 165 -1.26 -1.85 -6.37
CA GLY A 165 -0.36 -2.64 -7.21
C GLY A 165 0.34 -1.83 -8.30
N ALA A 166 -0.15 -0.64 -8.66
CA ALA A 166 0.52 0.23 -9.61
C ALA A 166 1.59 1.10 -8.92
N LEU A 167 2.68 1.35 -9.64
CA LEU A 167 3.65 2.37 -9.31
C LEU A 167 3.48 3.54 -10.27
N ALA A 168 3.51 4.77 -9.75
CA ALA A 168 3.37 5.99 -10.52
C ALA A 168 4.67 6.80 -10.44
N ILE A 169 5.02 7.46 -11.54
CA ILE A 169 6.18 8.34 -11.64
C ILE A 169 5.68 9.77 -11.71
N GLU A 170 6.06 10.57 -10.74
CA GLU A 170 5.76 12.00 -10.66
C GLU A 170 6.99 12.80 -11.09
N ILE A 171 6.78 13.82 -11.93
CA ILE A 171 7.82 14.73 -12.45
C ILE A 171 7.33 16.17 -12.39
N ARG A 172 8.25 17.11 -12.68
CA ARG A 172 7.87 18.49 -12.99
C ARG A 172 7.16 18.56 -14.34
N ALA A 173 6.08 19.31 -14.43
CA ALA A 173 5.25 19.39 -15.63
C ALA A 173 5.95 20.04 -16.84
N ASP A 174 6.97 20.86 -16.61
CA ASP A 174 7.77 21.51 -17.64
C ASP A 174 9.04 20.72 -18.02
N ASP A 175 9.29 19.57 -17.40
CA ASP A 175 10.48 18.75 -17.68
C ASP A 175 10.24 17.74 -18.82
N GLU A 176 10.41 18.22 -20.05
CA GLU A 176 10.28 17.42 -21.27
C GLU A 176 11.29 16.26 -21.35
N HIS A 177 12.46 16.39 -20.71
CA HIS A 177 13.45 15.33 -20.71
C HIS A 177 13.01 14.17 -19.81
N ALA A 178 12.58 14.48 -18.58
CA ALA A 178 12.04 13.49 -17.66
C ALA A 178 10.77 12.83 -18.23
N ARG A 179 9.89 13.62 -18.86
CA ARG A 179 8.70 13.12 -19.58
C ARG A 179 9.08 12.09 -20.65
N ALA A 180 10.06 12.38 -21.49
CA ALA A 180 10.51 11.47 -22.54
C ALA A 180 11.08 10.16 -21.99
N LEU A 181 11.82 10.21 -20.88
CA LEU A 181 12.32 9.02 -20.20
C LEU A 181 11.16 8.18 -19.63
N CYS A 182 10.18 8.82 -18.98
CA CYS A 182 9.01 8.14 -18.42
C CYS A 182 8.20 7.39 -19.50
N CYS A 183 8.08 7.95 -20.70
CA CYS A 183 7.39 7.28 -21.81
C CYS A 183 7.94 5.88 -22.13
N SER A 184 9.25 5.66 -21.94
CA SER A 184 9.89 4.36 -22.25
C SER A 184 9.55 3.24 -21.27
N ILE A 185 9.16 3.59 -20.04
CA ILE A 185 8.85 2.64 -18.95
C ILE A 185 7.37 2.65 -18.57
N THR A 186 6.59 3.56 -19.15
CA THR A 186 5.15 3.65 -18.92
C THR A 186 4.43 2.51 -19.62
N HIS A 187 3.60 1.79 -18.88
CA HIS A 187 2.82 0.70 -19.43
C HIS A 187 1.56 1.24 -20.11
N LEU A 188 1.58 1.37 -21.44
CA LEU A 188 0.60 2.09 -22.27
C LEU A 188 -0.87 1.66 -22.11
N SER A 189 -1.16 0.44 -21.65
CA SER A 189 -2.55 -0.04 -21.49
C SER A 189 -3.17 0.30 -20.13
N GLN A 190 -2.38 0.71 -19.14
CA GLN A 190 -2.84 0.99 -17.78
C GLN A 190 -3.26 2.42 -17.43
N PRO A 191 -2.87 3.50 -18.14
CA PRO A 191 -3.28 4.86 -17.80
C PRO A 191 -4.80 4.96 -17.64
N THR A 192 -5.56 4.26 -18.46
CA THR A 192 -7.04 4.24 -18.44
C THR A 192 -7.65 3.49 -17.26
N SER A 193 -6.95 2.50 -16.68
CA SER A 193 -7.44 1.69 -15.55
C SER A 193 -7.21 2.33 -14.18
N CYS A 194 -6.25 3.24 -14.10
CA CYS A 194 -5.90 3.99 -12.89
C CYS A 194 -6.35 5.46 -12.96
N ALA A 195 -6.74 5.96 -14.14
CA ALA A 195 -7.29 7.29 -14.30
C ALA A 195 -8.69 7.38 -13.67
N THR A 196 -8.80 8.19 -12.61
CA THR A 196 -10.05 8.88 -12.30
C THR A 196 -10.20 10.02 -13.32
N ARG A 197 -11.21 9.97 -14.17
CA ARG A 197 -11.61 11.13 -14.96
C ARG A 197 -12.10 12.25 -14.06
#